data_AF-A0A6G3WV74-F1
#
_entry.id   AF-A0A6G3WV74-F1
#
_cell.length_a   1.000
_cell.length_b   1.000
_cell.length_c   1.000
_cell.angle_alpha   90.00
_cell.angle_beta   90.00
_cell.angle_gamma   90.00
#
_symmetry.space_group_name_H-M   'P 1'
#
loop_
_entity.id
_entity.type
_entity.pdbx_description
1 polymer ?
#
loop_
_entity_poly.entity_id
_entity_poly.type
_entity_poly.pdbx_seq_one_letter_code
_entity_poly.pdbx_strand_id
1 'polypeptide(L)'
;YQGRRGGTVHSVRLSVRPEPGSPERACRDIPEKGLTCEDLTLDDGMPARVYRQPAEGRTGTEVSLRYRSGRSTVALSVSPAPSGAGGAPVTAGDLVRVAQSPRFR
;
A
#
# COMPACT_ATOMS: atom_id res chain seq x y z
N TYR A 1 -9.27 6.96 -6.18
CA TYR A 1 -9.42 6.19 -7.42
C TYR A 1 -10.12 4.87 -7.12
N GLN A 2 -10.73 4.22 -8.12
CA GLN A 2 -11.37 2.91 -7.96
C GLN A 2 -10.73 1.93 -8.95
N GLY A 3 -10.25 0.79 -8.44
CA GLY A 3 -9.75 -0.31 -9.25
C GLY A 3 -10.85 -1.36 -9.43
N ARG A 4 -10.97 -1.94 -10.63
CA ARG A 4 -11.95 -2.99 -10.92
C ARG A 4 -11.25 -4.25 -11.40
N ARG A 5 -11.65 -5.41 -10.86
CA ARG A 5 -11.22 -6.73 -11.34
C ARG A 5 -12.37 -7.72 -11.17
N GLY A 6 -12.78 -8.39 -12.24
CA GLY A 6 -13.80 -9.45 -12.17
C GLY A 6 -15.15 -9.02 -11.56
N GLY A 7 -15.56 -7.76 -11.74
CA GLY A 7 -16.79 -7.20 -11.14
C GLY A 7 -16.62 -6.59 -9.74
N THR A 8 -15.48 -6.81 -9.09
CA THR A 8 -15.17 -6.31 -7.74
C THR A 8 -14.55 -4.91 -7.81
N VAL A 9 -15.05 -3.99 -6.97
CA VAL A 9 -14.54 -2.62 -6.87
C VAL A 9 -13.69 -2.46 -5.62
N HIS A 10 -12.43 -2.07 -5.80
CA HIS A 10 -11.50 -1.75 -4.72
C HIS A 10 -11.29 -0.24 -4.61
N SER A 11 -11.28 0.27 -3.38
CA SER A 11 -10.90 1.66 -3.13
C SER A 11 -9.37 1.79 -3.19
N VAL A 12 -8.88 2.64 -4.09
CA VAL A 12 -7.44 2.91 -4.26
C VAL A 12 -7.14 4.34 -3.87
N ARG A 13 -6.19 4.53 -2.97
CA ARG A 13 -5.67 5.84 -2.56
C ARG A 13 -4.20 5.95 -2.96
N LEU A 14 -3.90 6.96 -3.76
CA LEU A 14 -2.54 7.40 -4.08
C LEU A 14 -2.32 8.74 -3.39
N SER A 15 -1.23 8.86 -2.64
CA SER A 15 -0.83 10.11 -2.01
C SER A 15 0.66 10.34 -2.27
N VAL A 16 0.98 11.51 -2.83
CA VAL A 16 2.35 11.99 -2.97
C VAL A 16 2.47 13.24 -2.10
N ARG A 17 3.43 13.25 -1.18
CA ARG A 17 3.63 14.38 -0.26
C ARG A 17 5.11 14.76 -0.23
N PRO A 18 5.44 16.06 -0.17
CA PRO A 18 6.80 16.50 0.14
C PRO A 18 7.22 15.88 1.46
N GLU A 19 8.48 15.46 1.57
CA GLU A 19 8.99 14.95 2.83
C GLU A 19 9.28 16.12 3.78
N PRO A 20 8.54 16.29 4.90
CA PRO A 20 9.02 17.15 5.97
C PRO A 20 10.29 16.49 6.51
N GLY A 21 11.35 17.26 6.79
CA GLY A 21 12.68 16.77 7.18
C GLY A 21 12.77 15.96 8.49
N SER A 22 11.65 15.44 8.99
CA SER A 22 11.57 14.51 10.11
C SER A 22 12.10 13.13 9.70
N PRO A 23 12.84 12.44 10.58
CA PRO A 23 13.33 11.10 10.31
C PRO A 23 12.16 10.14 10.08
N GLU A 24 12.31 9.29 9.07
CA GLU A 24 11.31 8.28 8.76
C GLU A 24 11.28 7.25 9.90
N ARG A 25 10.08 6.96 10.43
CA ARG A 25 9.93 5.96 11.50
C ARG A 25 10.42 4.60 11.01
N ALA A 26 11.07 3.84 11.90
CA ALA A 26 11.47 2.47 11.61
C ALA A 26 10.24 1.62 11.24
N CYS A 27 10.42 0.74 10.24
CA CYS A 27 9.44 -0.29 9.93
C CYS A 27 9.36 -1.26 11.11
N ARG A 28 8.19 -1.37 11.72
CA ARG A 28 7.94 -2.29 12.82
C ARG A 28 6.48 -2.70 12.85
N ASP A 29 6.24 -3.91 13.32
CA ASP A 29 4.91 -4.39 13.65
C ASP A 29 4.35 -3.59 14.84
N ILE A 30 3.04 -3.38 14.82
CA ILE A 30 2.29 -2.77 15.92
C ILE A 30 1.12 -3.72 16.23
N PRO A 31 1.35 -4.74 17.06
CA PRO A 31 0.37 -5.79 17.34
C PRO A 31 -0.96 -5.26 17.86
N GLU A 32 -0.95 -4.18 18.66
CA GLU A 32 -2.15 -3.55 19.23
C GLU A 32 -3.06 -2.96 18.15
N LYS A 33 -2.52 -2.71 16.94
CA LYS A 33 -3.25 -2.23 15.77
C LYS A 33 -3.45 -3.31 14.71
N GLY A 34 -2.99 -4.54 14.95
CA GLY A 34 -2.92 -5.59 13.93
C GLY A 34 -2.08 -5.18 12.71
N LEU A 35 -1.14 -4.24 12.88
CA LEU A 35 -0.33 -3.74 11.79
C LEU A 35 0.95 -4.56 11.69
N THR A 36 1.25 -5.05 10.49
CA THR A 36 2.56 -5.61 10.14
C THR A 36 3.31 -4.68 9.21
N CYS A 37 4.63 -4.62 9.33
CA CYS A 37 5.50 -3.86 8.45
C CYS A 37 6.62 -4.73 7.89
N GLU A 38 6.85 -4.63 6.58
CA GLU A 38 7.90 -5.37 5.88
C GLU A 38 8.72 -4.39 5.03
N ASP A 39 10.03 -4.34 5.25
CA ASP A 39 10.96 -3.63 4.38
C ASP A 39 11.27 -4.49 3.14
N LEU A 40 11.29 -3.88 1.96
CA LEU A 40 11.68 -4.52 0.71
C LEU A 40 12.43 -3.54 -0.19
N THR A 41 12.97 -4.05 -1.29
CA THR A 41 13.64 -3.26 -2.32
C THR A 41 12.90 -3.43 -3.64
N LEU A 42 12.56 -2.31 -4.29
CA LEU A 42 12.03 -2.30 -5.64
C LEU A 42 13.12 -2.63 -6.66
N ASP A 43 12.76 -3.03 -7.88
CA ASP A 43 13.71 -3.51 -8.89
C ASP A 43 14.80 -2.48 -9.28
N ASP A 44 14.55 -1.19 -9.06
CA ASP A 44 15.50 -0.10 -9.27
C ASP A 44 16.42 0.17 -8.06
N GLY A 45 16.41 -0.72 -7.06
CA GLY A 45 17.20 -0.58 -5.83
C GLY A 45 16.56 0.35 -4.79
N MET A 46 15.37 0.89 -5.07
CA MET A 46 14.71 1.84 -4.17
C MET A 46 14.12 1.12 -2.95
N PRO A 47 14.46 1.53 -1.72
CA PRO A 47 13.86 0.95 -0.53
C PRO A 47 12.38 1.32 -0.45
N ALA A 48 11.55 0.35 -0.13
CA ALA A 48 10.12 0.51 0.06
C ALA A 48 9.63 -0.28 1.26
N ARG A 49 8.46 0.09 1.75
CA ARG A 49 7.82 -0.51 2.92
C ARG A 49 6.41 -0.93 2.59
N VAL A 50 6.08 -2.15 2.97
CA VAL A 50 4.72 -2.67 2.89
C VAL A 50 4.12 -2.68 4.28
N TYR A 51 2.91 -2.15 4.38
CA TYR A 51 2.09 -2.26 5.58
C TYR A 51 0.84 -3.08 5.28
N ARG A 52 0.48 -3.95 6.23
CA ARG A 52 -0.80 -4.66 6.24
C ARG A 52 -1.47 -4.37 7.56
N GLN A 53 -2.75 -4.01 7.54
CA GLN A 53 -3.52 -3.71 8.75
C GLN A 53 -5.00 -4.01 8.52
N PRO A 54 -5.80 -4.28 9.56
CA PRO A 54 -7.25 -4.30 9.46
C PRO A 54 -7.77 -2.98 8.85
N ALA A 55 -8.71 -3.09 7.92
CA ALA A 55 -9.31 -1.91 7.32
C ALA A 55 -10.29 -1.25 8.30
N GLU A 56 -10.14 0.05 8.53
CA GLU A 56 -11.02 0.79 9.42
C GLU A 56 -12.46 0.80 8.89
N GLY A 57 -13.41 0.38 9.74
CA GLY A 57 -14.83 0.34 9.38
C GLY A 57 -15.21 -0.68 8.30
N ARG A 58 -14.34 -1.64 7.96
CA ARG A 58 -14.60 -2.68 6.95
C ARG A 58 -14.06 -4.03 7.38
N THR A 59 -14.71 -5.10 6.92
CA THR A 59 -14.16 -6.46 7.05
C THR A 59 -13.04 -6.66 6.04
N GLY A 60 -11.83 -6.96 6.51
CA GLY A 60 -10.69 -7.32 5.68
C GLY A 60 -9.43 -6.53 5.99
N THR A 61 -8.42 -6.70 5.14
CA THR A 61 -7.07 -6.13 5.32
C THR A 61 -6.83 -5.04 4.28
N GLU A 62 -6.42 -3.86 4.74
CA GLU A 62 -5.81 -2.85 3.90
C GLU A 62 -4.33 -3.20 3.69
N VAL A 63 -3.88 -3.10 2.44
CA VAL A 63 -2.46 -3.24 2.08
C VAL A 63 -1.98 -1.91 1.53
N SER A 64 -0.80 -1.47 1.96
CA SER A 64 -0.18 -0.26 1.45
C SER A 64 1.31 -0.43 1.20
N LEU A 65 1.82 0.29 0.21
CA LEU A 65 3.23 0.40 -0.15
C LEU A 65 3.64 1.86 -0.01
N ARG A 66 4.79 2.11 0.61
CA ARG A 66 5.40 3.43 0.77
C ARG A 66 6.84 3.40 0.29
N TYR A 67 7.25 4.42 -0.48
CA TYR A 67 8.62 4.57 -0.94
C TYR A 67 8.95 6.05 -1.18
N ARG A 68 10.25 6.36 -1.32
CA ARG A 68 10.72 7.72 -1.61
C ARG A 68 10.96 7.91 -3.09
N SER A 69 10.45 8.99 -3.67
CA SER A 69 10.76 9.41 -5.03
C SER A 69 11.24 10.87 -5.01
N GLY A 70 12.54 11.07 -5.24
CA GLY A 70 13.19 12.37 -5.07
C GLY A 70 13.03 12.89 -3.63
N ARG A 71 12.43 14.09 -3.50
CA ARG A 71 12.12 14.73 -2.20
C ARG A 71 10.68 14.47 -1.71
N SER A 72 10.04 13.45 -2.27
CA SER A 72 8.65 13.11 -1.99
C SER A 72 8.54 11.70 -1.42
N THR A 73 7.57 11.52 -0.53
CA THR A 73 7.08 10.19 -0.17
C THR A 73 5.88 9.86 -1.04
N VAL A 74 5.91 8.70 -1.68
CA VAL A 74 4.77 8.11 -2.38
C VAL A 74 4.17 7.03 -1.51
N ALA A 75 2.85 7.07 -1.33
CA ALA A 75 2.07 6.04 -0.65
C ALA A 75 0.93 5.57 -1.55
N LEU A 76 0.89 4.26 -1.80
CA LEU A 76 -0.17 3.58 -2.54
C LEU A 76 -0.88 2.61 -1.59
N SER A 77 -2.17 2.80 -1.35
CA SER A 77 -2.96 1.89 -0.51
C SER A 77 -4.22 1.41 -1.22
N VAL A 78 -4.57 0.16 -0.91
CA VAL A 78 -5.78 -0.50 -1.39
C VAL A 78 -6.52 -1.07 -0.19
N SER A 79 -7.71 -0.54 0.04
CA SER A 79 -8.61 -1.04 1.07
C SER A 79 -9.45 -2.19 0.51
N PRO A 80 -9.89 -3.13 1.36
CA PRO A 80 -10.78 -4.20 0.92
C PRO A 80 -12.07 -3.60 0.34
N ALA A 81 -12.65 -4.37 -0.59
CA ALA A 81 -13.96 -4.06 -1.14
C ALA A 81 -15.03 -4.12 -0.02
N PRO A 82 -16.20 -3.48 -0.21
CA PRO A 82 -17.33 -3.65 0.71
C PRO A 82 -17.70 -5.13 0.89
N SER A 83 -18.27 -5.48 2.04
CA SER A 83 -18.73 -6.84 2.34
C SER A 83 -19.62 -7.40 1.22
N GLY A 84 -19.40 -8.67 0.86
CA GLY A 84 -20.14 -9.36 -0.21
C GLY A 84 -19.58 -9.17 -1.62
N ALA A 85 -18.60 -8.29 -1.82
CA ALA A 85 -17.86 -8.21 -3.08
C ALA A 85 -16.81 -9.34 -3.13
N GLY A 86 -17.11 -10.41 -3.88
CA GLY A 86 -16.19 -11.55 -4.03
C GLY A 86 -14.86 -11.16 -4.70
N GLY A 87 -13.86 -12.03 -4.69
CA GLY A 87 -12.56 -11.81 -5.36
C GLY A 87 -11.36 -12.12 -4.49
N ALA A 88 -10.20 -12.34 -5.13
CA ALA A 88 -8.95 -12.59 -4.42
C ALA A 88 -8.48 -11.30 -3.72
N PRO A 89 -8.02 -11.38 -2.46
CA PRO A 89 -7.40 -10.24 -1.77
C PRO A 89 -6.23 -9.67 -2.56
N VAL A 90 -6.11 -8.34 -2.57
CA VAL A 90 -4.92 -7.68 -3.12
C VAL A 90 -3.75 -7.95 -2.18
N THR A 91 -2.62 -8.35 -2.76
CA THR A 91 -1.41 -8.71 -2.02
C THR A 91 -0.39 -7.59 -2.03
N ALA A 92 0.62 -7.68 -1.16
CA ALA A 92 1.79 -6.79 -1.20
C ALA A 92 2.52 -6.86 -2.55
N GLY A 93 2.69 -8.07 -3.10
CA GLY A 93 3.31 -8.28 -4.40
C GLY A 93 2.55 -7.62 -5.54
N ASP A 94 1.22 -7.50 -5.45
CA ASP A 94 0.43 -6.73 -6.43
C ASP A 94 0.79 -5.24 -6.40
N LEU A 95 0.95 -4.63 -5.22
CA LEU A 95 1.33 -3.23 -5.10
C LEU A 95 2.76 -2.98 -5.58
N VAL A 96 3.69 -3.90 -5.28
CA VAL A 96 5.07 -3.84 -5.77
C VAL A 96 5.09 -3.84 -7.30
N ARG A 97 4.37 -4.77 -7.93
CA ARG A 97 4.25 -4.81 -9.40
C ARG A 97 3.66 -3.54 -9.99
N VAL A 98 2.71 -2.89 -9.31
CA VAL A 98 2.17 -1.59 -9.73
C VAL A 98 3.24 -0.50 -9.63
N ALA A 99 3.98 -0.41 -8.53
CA ALA A 99 5.02 0.61 -8.33
C ALA A 99 6.22 0.46 -9.28
N GLN A 100 6.47 -0.76 -9.75
CA GLN A 100 7.50 -1.07 -10.75
C GLN A 100 7.01 -0.90 -12.18
N SER A 101 5.70 -0.76 -12.40
CA SER A 101 5.14 -0.60 -13.74
C SER A 101 5.57 0.74 -14.36
N PRO A 102 6.06 0.74 -15.61
CA PRO A 102 6.38 1.97 -16.34
C PRO A 102 5.20 2.92 -16.50
N ARG A 103 3.95 2.42 -16.40
CA ARG A 103 2.75 3.27 -16.48
C ARG A 103 2.46 4.04 -15.18
N PHE A 104 3.06 3.63 -14.08
CA PHE A 104 2.89 4.25 -12.77
C PHE A 104 4.03 5.22 -12.45
N ARG A 105 5.19 5.05 -13.11
CA ARG A 105 6.37 5.90 -12.96
C ARG A 105 6.36 7.10 -13.90
#